data_AF-A0A9D8M1A6-F1
#
_entry.id   AF-A0A9D8M1A6-F1
#
_cell.length_a   1.000
_cell.length_b   1.000
_cell.length_c   1.000
_cell.angle_alpha   90.00
_cell.angle_beta   90.00
_cell.angle_gamma   90.00
#
_symmetry.space_group_name_H-M   'P 1'
#
loop_
_entity.id
_entity.type
_entity.pdbx_description
1 polymer ?
#
loop_
_entity_poly.entity_id
_entity_poly.type
_entity_poly.pdbx_seq_one_letter_code
_entity_poly.pdbx_strand_id
1 'polypeptide(L)' 'MSLPSLASALLARLRFLATLMLGAYLLINLLLSALAPLTSGWSTWSVTALAVPPMVLGMVYLVIPIARRQG' A
#
# COMPACT_ATOMS: atom_id res chain seq x y z
N MET A 1 33.21 1.32 12.88
CA MET A 1 31.81 1.75 12.73
C MET A 1 31.77 2.81 11.63
N SER A 2 31.65 2.39 10.37
CA SER A 2 31.57 3.28 9.20
C SER A 2 30.18 3.91 9.20
N LEU A 3 30.11 5.24 9.33
CA LEU A 3 28.84 5.98 9.26
C LEU A 3 28.21 5.71 7.88
N PRO A 4 26.95 5.28 7.79
CA PRO A 4 26.28 5.11 6.51
C PRO A 4 26.32 6.44 5.76
N SER A 5 26.72 6.40 4.49
CA SER A 5 26.69 7.60 3.65
C SER A 5 25.23 8.07 3.55
N LEU A 6 25.00 9.39 3.60
CA LEU A 6 23.67 9.98 3.44
C LEU A 6 22.93 9.42 2.21
N ALA A 7 23.68 9.11 1.15
CA ALA A 7 23.17 8.47 -0.07
C ALA A 7 22.59 7.05 0.18
N SER A 8 23.24 6.22 1.00
CA SER A 8 22.75 4.87 1.32
C SER A 8 21.45 4.90 2.13
N ALA A 9 21.34 5.80 3.10
CA ALA A 9 20.13 5.99 3.90
C ALA A 9 18.96 6.52 3.06
N LEU A 10 19.25 7.45 2.13
CA LEU A 10 18.26 7.98 1.21
C LEU A 10 17.78 6.91 0.22
N LEU A 11 18.68 6.08 -0.30
CA LEU A 11 18.33 4.98 -1.20
C LEU A 11 17.45 3.93 -0.50
N ALA A 12 17.77 3.54 0.73
CA ALA A 12 16.93 2.63 1.53
C ALA A 12 15.52 3.21 1.73
N ARG A 13 15.43 4.51 2.02
CA ARG A 13 14.15 5.21 2.22
C ARG A 13 13.34 5.32 0.92
N LEU A 14 13.98 5.55 -0.21
CA LEU A 14 13.33 5.55 -1.52
C LEU A 14 12.81 4.17 -1.91
N ARG A 15 13.58 3.10 -1.66
CA ARG A 15 13.14 1.72 -1.91
C ARG A 15 11.92 1.36 -1.07
N PHE A 16 11.96 1.73 0.21
CA PHE A 16 10.82 1.58 1.11
C PHE A 16 9.58 2.32 0.59
N LEU A 17 9.74 3.60 0.23
CA LEU A 17 8.65 4.43 -0.29
C LEU A 17 8.08 3.86 -1.60
N ALA A 18 8.94 3.47 -2.54
CA ALA A 18 8.54 2.87 -3.80
C ALA A 18 7.75 1.58 -3.58
N THR A 19 8.20 0.72 -2.67
CA THR A 19 7.49 -0.53 -2.33
C THR A 19 6.12 -0.24 -1.73
N LEU A 20 6.02 0.74 -0.83
CA LEU A 20 4.73 1.14 -0.26
C LEU A 20 3.78 1.70 -1.31
N MET A 21 4.24 2.61 -2.18
CA MET A 21 3.42 3.17 -3.25
C MET A 21 2.90 2.09 -4.20
N LEU A 22 3.79 1.19 -4.62
CA LEU A 22 3.44 0.15 -5.58
C LEU A 22 2.49 -0.87 -4.95
N GLY A 23 2.75 -1.29 -3.70
CA GLY A 23 1.85 -2.16 -2.94
C GLY A 23 0.49 -1.53 -2.68
N ALA A 24 0.44 -0.23 -2.37
CA ALA A 24 -0.82 0.51 -2.20
C ALA A 24 -1.64 0.56 -3.47
N TYR A 25 -1.02 0.99 -4.56
CA TYR A 25 -1.68 1.14 -5.83
C TYR A 25 -2.27 -0.18 -6.32
N LEU A 26 -1.51 -1.28 -6.22
CA LEU A 26 -1.97 -2.61 -6.60
C LEU A 26 -3.10 -3.09 -5.70
N LEU A 27 -2.95 -2.98 -4.38
CA LEU A 27 -3.95 -3.44 -3.42
C LEU A 27 -5.28 -2.72 -3.63
N ILE A 28 -5.25 -1.39 -3.73
CA ILE A 28 -6.45 -0.57 -3.94
C ILE A 28 -7.16 -0.95 -5.23
N ASN A 29 -6.43 -1.02 -6.35
CA ASN A 29 -7.03 -1.34 -7.64
C ASN A 29 -7.64 -2.75 -7.66
N LEU A 30 -6.95 -3.74 -7.08
CA LEU A 30 -7.49 -5.10 -6.94
C LEU A 30 -8.78 -5.11 -6.14
N LEU A 31 -8.81 -4.39 -5.01
CA LEU A 31 -9.98 -4.32 -4.14
C LEU A 31 -11.15 -3.63 -4.82
N LEU A 32 -10.92 -2.48 -5.45
CA LEU A 32 -11.96 -1.76 -6.19
C LEU A 32 -12.45 -2.55 -7.40
N SER A 33 -11.57 -3.25 -8.11
CA SER A 33 -11.95 -4.11 -9.23
C SER A 33 -12.79 -5.30 -8.76
N ALA A 34 -12.45 -5.91 -7.62
CA ALA A 34 -13.22 -7.00 -7.03
C ALA A 34 -14.58 -6.52 -6.48
N LEU A 35 -14.65 -5.30 -5.96
CA LEU A 35 -15.87 -4.69 -5.44
C LEU A 35 -16.77 -4.11 -6.54
N ALA A 36 -16.22 -3.70 -7.68
CA ALA A 36 -16.95 -3.10 -8.79
C ALA A 36 -18.26 -3.80 -9.19
N PRO A 37 -18.32 -5.15 -9.36
CA PRO A 37 -19.58 -5.81 -9.69
C PRO A 37 -20.63 -5.75 -8.57
N LEU A 38 -20.20 -5.64 -7.31
CA LEU A 38 -21.07 -5.64 -6.13
C LEU A 38 -21.53 -4.23 -5.73
N THR A 39 -20.71 -3.21 -6.03
CA THR A 39 -20.97 -1.81 -5.67
C THR A 39 -21.53 -0.99 -6.84
N SER A 40 -22.09 -1.66 -7.85
CA SER A 40 -22.74 -1.01 -9.00
C SER A 40 -23.87 -0.08 -8.52
N GLY A 41 -23.78 1.20 -8.87
CA GLY A 41 -24.78 2.21 -8.47
C GLY A 41 -24.64 2.75 -7.05
N TRP A 42 -23.63 2.32 -6.29
CA TRP A 42 -23.38 2.85 -4.95
C TRP A 42 -22.75 4.24 -5.00
N SER A 43 -23.00 5.05 -3.97
CA SER A 43 -22.27 6.31 -3.80
C SER A 43 -20.79 6.02 -3.51
N THR A 44 -19.90 6.93 -3.93
CA THR A 44 -18.47 6.82 -3.65
C THR A 44 -18.17 6.61 -2.17
N TRP A 45 -18.94 7.26 -1.27
CA TRP A 45 -18.80 7.12 0.17
C TRP A 45 -19.10 5.71 0.69
N SER A 46 -20.11 5.06 0.13
CA SER A 46 -20.48 3.68 0.49
C SER A 46 -19.39 2.71 0.04
N VAL A 47 -18.85 2.92 -1.17
CA VAL A 47 -17.77 2.08 -1.72
C VAL A 47 -16.47 2.26 -0.91
N THR A 48 -16.10 3.49 -0.59
CA THR A 48 -14.89 3.74 0.21
C THR A 48 -15.05 3.23 1.64
N ALA A 49 -16.21 3.39 2.27
CA ALA A 49 -16.47 2.83 3.60
C ALA A 49 -16.31 1.29 3.63
N LEU A 50 -16.67 0.60 2.54
CA LEU A 50 -16.52 -0.84 2.41
C LEU A 50 -15.08 -1.26 2.04
N ALA A 51 -14.42 -0.49 1.16
CA ALA A 51 -13.10 -0.83 0.65
C ALA A 51 -11.96 -0.49 1.64
N VAL A 52 -12.11 0.54 2.46
CA VAL A 52 -11.05 1.00 3.38
C VAL A 52 -10.68 -0.04 4.43
N PRO A 53 -11.61 -0.70 5.15
CA PRO A 53 -11.24 -1.69 6.16
C PRO A 53 -10.34 -2.83 5.62
N PRO A 54 -10.70 -3.54 4.52
CA PRO A 54 -9.82 -4.57 3.96
C PRO A 54 -8.55 -3.99 3.34
N MET A 55 -8.57 -2.76 2.82
CA MET A 55 -7.38 -2.08 2.32
C MET A 55 -6.36 -1.81 3.44
N VAL A 56 -6.81 -1.33 4.61
CA VAL A 56 -5.94 -1.11 5.77
C VAL A 56 -5.38 -2.43 6.30
N LEU A 57 -6.19 -3.48 6.34
CA LEU A 57 -5.72 -4.82 6.70
C LEU A 57 -4.63 -5.32 5.74
N GLY A 58 -4.85 -5.21 4.43
CA GLY A 58 -3.83 -5.59 3.44
C GLY A 58 -2.56 -4.75 3.55
N MET A 59 -2.68 -3.47 3.90
CA MET A 59 -1.52 -2.61 4.17
C MET A 59 -0.70 -3.10 5.37
N VAL A 60 -1.35 -3.28 6.51
CA VAL A 60 -0.69 -3.61 7.79
C VAL A 60 -0.08 -5.00 7.75
N TYR A 61 -0.79 -5.98 7.20
CA TYR A 61 -0.38 -7.38 7.25
C TYR A 61 0.41 -7.86 6.02
N LEU A 62 0.37 -7.14 4.89
CA LEU A 62 1.01 -7.58 3.65
C LEU A 62 2.01 -6.54 3.13
N VAL A 63 1.58 -5.32 2.83
CA VAL A 63 2.43 -4.33 2.14
C VAL A 63 3.54 -3.78 3.04
N ILE A 64 3.21 -3.35 4.25
CA ILE A 64 4.17 -2.80 5.22
C ILE A 64 5.26 -3.81 5.60
N PRO A 65 4.96 -5.08 5.95
CA PRO A 65 6.01 -6.04 6.27
C PRO A 65 6.92 -6.35 5.07
N ILE A 66 6.39 -6.40 3.85
CA ILE A 66 7.20 -6.56 2.62
C ILE A 66 8.12 -5.36 2.42
N ALA A 67 7.61 -4.14 2.62
CA ALA A 67 8.41 -2.92 2.50
C ALA A 67 9.49 -2.84 3.59
N ARG A 68 9.17 -3.18 4.85
CA ARG A 68 10.13 -3.20 5.96
C ARG A 68 11.23 -4.25 5.81
N ARG A 69 11.04 -5.28 4.97
CA ARG A 69 12.10 -6.25 4.66
C ARG A 69 13.18 -5.70 3.72
N GLN A 70 12.96 -4.55 3.07
CA GLN A 70 13.81 -4.01 2.01
C GLN A 70 14.55 -2.70 2.37
N GLY A 71 14.20 -2.09 3.49
CA GLY A 71 14.87 -0.91 4.05
C GLY A 71 15.75 -1.30 5.22
#